data_AF-A0A821QJW2-F1
#
_entry.id   AF-A0A821QJW2-F1
#
_cell.length_a   1.000
_cell.length_b   1.000
_cell.length_c   1.000
_cell.angle_alpha   90.00
_cell.angle_beta   90.00
_cell.angle_gamma   90.00
#
_symmetry.space_group_name_H-M   'P 1'
#
loop_
_entity.id
_entity.type
_entity.pdbx_description
1 polymer ?
#
loop_
_entity_poly.entity_id
_entity_poly.type
_entity_poly.pdbx_seq_one_letter_code
_entity_poly.pdbx_strand_id
1 'polypeptide(L)'
;MFESRQKEFAKKNNISLEEINFLSDNNLLEEFKVNCSAQGNAGNGALMGLASVLLFFNRFPEIAVEYSGRSGFITHGDTKAVDAYRYYGALIIAVMNNTKKDTLL
;
A
#
# COMPACT_ATOMS: atom_id res chain seq x y z
N MET A 1 1.99 9.65 15.18
CA MET A 1 1.03 9.81 14.06
C MET A 1 -0.07 8.76 14.11
N PHE A 2 0.26 7.46 14.20
CA PHE A 2 -0.72 6.36 14.25
C PHE A 2 -1.62 6.39 15.50
N GLU A 3 -1.04 6.50 16.70
CA GLU A 3 -1.78 6.57 17.96
C GLU A 3 -2.77 7.76 18.01
N SER A 4 -2.43 8.89 17.39
CA SER A 4 -3.33 10.04 17.29
C SER A 4 -4.58 9.73 16.47
N ARG A 5 -4.44 8.94 15.41
CA ARG A 5 -5.57 8.51 14.57
C ARG A 5 -6.44 7.48 15.29
N GLN A 6 -5.82 6.56 16.04
CA GLN A 6 -6.56 5.62 16.89
C GLN A 6 -7.39 6.37 17.94
N LYS A 7 -6.82 7.39 18.60
CA LYS A 7 -7.53 8.26 19.54
C LYS A 7 -8.72 8.99 18.90
N GLU A 8 -8.51 9.57 17.73
CA GLU A 8 -9.56 10.27 16.98
C GLU A 8 -10.69 9.32 16.56
N PHE A 9 -10.34 8.14 16.04
CA PHE A 9 -11.29 7.11 15.62
C PHE A 9 -12.08 6.53 16.79
N ALA A 10 -11.42 6.24 17.92
CA ALA A 10 -12.05 5.77 19.15
C ALA A 10 -13.09 6.78 19.65
N LYS A 11 -12.71 8.06 19.68
CA LYS A 11 -13.60 9.15 20.08
C LYS A 11 -14.80 9.30 19.13
N LYS A 12 -14.59 9.23 17.81
CA LYS A 12 -15.66 9.35 16.81
C LYS A 12 -16.71 8.24 16.97
N ASN A 13 -16.28 7.03 17.28
CA ASN A 13 -17.13 5.84 17.32
C ASN A 13 -17.56 5.44 18.74
N ASN A 14 -17.24 6.24 19.76
CA ASN A 14 -17.49 5.94 21.18
C ASN A 14 -16.93 4.59 21.65
N ILE A 15 -15.73 4.25 21.20
CA ILE A 15 -15.01 3.02 21.56
C ILE A 15 -13.91 3.37 22.56
N SER A 16 -13.63 2.51 23.54
CA SER A 16 -12.48 2.73 24.42
C SER A 16 -11.15 2.51 23.69
N LEU A 17 -10.09 3.17 24.14
CA LEU A 17 -8.75 3.00 23.56
C LEU A 17 -8.15 1.61 23.79
N GLU A 18 -8.62 0.89 24.80
CA GLU A 18 -8.16 -0.48 25.07
C GLU A 18 -8.83 -1.48 24.12
N GLU A 19 -10.12 -1.28 23.82
CA GLU A 19 -10.88 -2.13 22.90
C GLU A 19 -10.50 -1.95 21.44
N ILE A 20 -10.00 -0.77 21.04
CA ILE A 20 -9.68 -0.48 19.64
C ILE A 20 -8.66 -1.46 19.03
N ASN A 21 -7.75 -2.00 19.84
CA ASN A 21 -6.72 -2.94 19.40
C ASN A 21 -7.29 -4.33 19.08
N PHE A 22 -8.50 -4.63 19.57
CA PHE A 22 -9.19 -5.91 19.40
C PHE A 22 -10.44 -5.78 18.50
N LEU A 23 -10.60 -4.62 17.85
CA LEU A 23 -11.72 -4.37 16.96
C LEU A 23 -11.70 -5.37 15.79
N SER A 24 -12.80 -6.09 15.60
CA SER A 24 -12.99 -7.05 14.50
C SER A 24 -14.22 -6.72 13.63
N ASP A 25 -14.87 -5.59 13.90
CA ASP A 25 -15.99 -5.11 13.08
C ASP A 25 -15.46 -4.57 11.74
N ASN A 26 -15.74 -5.30 10.66
CA ASN A 26 -15.27 -4.96 9.32
C ASN A 26 -15.78 -3.59 8.85
N ASN A 27 -17.00 -3.18 9.22
CA ASN A 27 -17.54 -1.89 8.77
C ASN A 27 -16.75 -0.74 9.41
N LEU A 28 -16.40 -0.87 10.69
CA LEU A 28 -15.57 0.10 11.38
C LEU A 28 -14.12 0.10 10.86
N LEU A 29 -13.56 -1.07 10.56
CA LEU A 29 -12.21 -1.18 10.01
C LEU A 29 -12.09 -0.51 8.63
N GLU A 30 -13.13 -0.57 7.80
CA GLU A 30 -13.17 0.13 6.51
C GLU A 30 -13.15 1.66 6.65
N GLU A 31 -13.74 2.20 7.72
CA GLU A 31 -13.70 3.65 7.99
C GLU A 31 -12.33 4.15 8.48
N PHE A 32 -11.47 3.27 8.98
CA PHE A 32 -10.20 3.68 9.55
C PHE A 32 -9.20 4.10 8.47
N LYS A 33 -8.90 5.40 8.41
CA LYS A 33 -7.97 5.96 7.41
C LYS A 33 -6.51 5.56 7.68
N VAL A 34 -6.08 4.48 7.04
CA VAL A 34 -4.70 3.95 7.12
C VAL A 34 -3.66 4.78 6.36
N ASN A 35 -4.06 5.58 5.35
CA ASN A 35 -3.12 6.30 4.48
C ASN A 35 -2.37 7.40 5.23
N CYS A 36 -1.04 7.35 5.25
CA CYS A 36 -0.16 8.14 6.12
C CYS A 36 0.38 9.43 5.50
N SER A 37 0.27 9.65 4.18
CA SER A 37 0.79 10.87 3.54
C SER A 37 -0.24 11.60 2.68
N ALA A 38 0.00 12.90 2.50
CA ALA A 38 -0.75 13.76 1.59
C ALA A 38 -0.15 13.73 0.17
N GLN A 39 -0.91 14.29 -0.78
CA GLN A 39 -0.48 14.59 -2.13
C GLN A 39 0.77 15.51 -2.10
N GLY A 40 1.76 15.27 -2.97
CA GLY A 40 3.04 15.99 -3.00
C GLY A 40 4.24 15.25 -2.39
N ASN A 41 4.00 14.18 -1.63
CA ASN A 41 5.07 13.35 -1.06
C ASN A 41 5.40 12.17 -1.99
N ALA A 42 6.10 12.44 -3.09
CA ALA A 42 6.51 11.46 -4.11
C ALA A 42 7.96 10.97 -3.95
N GLY A 43 8.43 10.80 -2.70
CA GLY A 43 9.79 10.34 -2.42
C GLY A 43 10.03 8.86 -2.76
N ASN A 44 11.28 8.49 -2.98
CA ASN A 44 11.67 7.12 -3.34
C ASN A 44 11.57 6.10 -2.19
N GLY A 45 11.38 6.56 -0.94
CA GLY A 45 11.29 5.68 0.25
C GLY A 45 10.17 4.66 0.15
N ALA A 46 9.21 4.97 -0.70
CA ALA A 46 8.15 4.12 -1.14
C ALA A 46 8.68 2.77 -1.75
N LEU A 47 9.59 2.82 -2.70
CA LEU A 47 10.03 1.63 -3.47
C LEU A 47 10.72 0.55 -2.62
N MET A 48 11.12 0.87 -1.39
CA MET A 48 11.83 -0.05 -0.49
C MET A 48 10.99 -1.26 -0.06
N GLY A 49 9.65 -1.14 -0.06
CA GLY A 49 8.73 -2.23 0.32
C GLY A 49 8.28 -3.13 -0.84
N LEU A 50 8.67 -2.82 -2.09
CA LEU A 50 8.09 -3.43 -3.28
C LEU A 50 8.39 -4.94 -3.42
N ALA A 51 9.58 -5.38 -3.00
CA ALA A 51 10.02 -6.76 -3.17
C ALA A 51 9.11 -7.78 -2.48
N SER A 52 8.61 -7.48 -1.27
CA SER A 52 7.74 -8.38 -0.52
C SER A 52 6.42 -8.65 -1.24
N VAL A 53 5.82 -7.61 -1.84
CA VAL A 53 4.58 -7.72 -2.62
C VAL A 53 4.79 -8.61 -3.85
N LEU A 54 5.88 -8.36 -4.59
CA LEU A 54 6.19 -9.10 -5.80
C LEU A 54 6.50 -10.57 -5.53
N LEU A 55 7.29 -10.86 -4.50
CA LEU A 55 7.60 -12.24 -4.11
C LEU A 55 6.34 -13.01 -3.69
N PHE A 56 5.42 -12.37 -2.97
CA PHE A 56 4.18 -13.02 -2.54
C PHE A 56 3.22 -13.28 -3.71
N PHE A 57 3.02 -12.28 -4.58
CA PHE A 57 2.06 -12.34 -5.68
C PHE A 57 2.67 -12.75 -7.04
N ASN A 58 3.90 -13.27 -7.09
CA ASN A 58 4.59 -13.55 -8.36
C ASN A 58 3.80 -14.45 -9.34
N ARG A 59 2.96 -15.36 -8.81
CA ARG A 59 2.12 -16.27 -9.59
C ARG A 59 0.89 -15.59 -10.21
N PHE A 60 0.60 -14.37 -9.80
CA PHE A 60 -0.55 -13.58 -10.24
C PHE A 60 -0.07 -12.17 -10.65
N PRO A 61 0.53 -12.01 -11.85
CA PRO A 61 1.14 -10.76 -12.31
C PRO A 61 0.26 -9.51 -12.15
N GLU A 62 -1.01 -9.61 -12.54
CA GLU A 62 -1.96 -8.49 -12.44
C GLU A 62 -2.19 -8.07 -10.98
N ILE A 63 -2.35 -9.06 -10.09
CA ILE A 63 -2.48 -8.83 -8.64
C ILE A 63 -1.19 -8.21 -8.09
N ALA A 64 -0.01 -8.70 -8.50
CA ALA A 64 1.27 -8.15 -8.05
C ALA A 64 1.42 -6.66 -8.38
N VAL A 65 1.02 -6.26 -9.60
CA VAL A 65 1.03 -4.85 -10.05
C VAL A 65 0.03 -4.01 -9.25
N GLU A 66 -1.20 -4.51 -9.07
CA GLU A 66 -2.23 -3.80 -8.31
C GLU A 66 -1.80 -3.56 -6.86
N TYR A 67 -1.34 -4.61 -6.18
CA TYR A 67 -0.94 -4.53 -4.77
C TYR A 67 0.35 -3.74 -4.58
N SER A 68 1.20 -3.63 -5.61
CA SER A 68 2.35 -2.73 -5.59
C SER A 68 1.89 -1.27 -5.47
N GLY A 69 0.92 -0.85 -6.27
CA GLY A 69 0.33 0.49 -6.16
C GLY A 69 -0.37 0.72 -4.82
N ARG A 70 -1.17 -0.25 -4.35
CA ARG A 70 -1.88 -0.16 -3.05
C ARG A 70 -0.90 -0.03 -1.87
N SER A 71 0.17 -0.82 -1.87
CA SER A 71 1.19 -0.77 -0.81
C SER A 71 1.90 0.59 -0.77
N GLY A 72 2.17 1.19 -1.94
CA GLY A 72 2.77 2.52 -2.01
C GLY A 72 1.85 3.61 -1.50
N PHE A 73 0.56 3.52 -1.81
CA PHE A 73 -0.45 4.50 -1.41
C PHE A 73 -0.57 4.69 0.12
N ILE A 74 -0.37 3.62 0.90
CA ILE A 74 -0.43 3.68 2.37
C ILE A 74 0.62 4.65 2.93
N THR A 75 1.79 4.75 2.31
CA THR A 75 2.92 5.57 2.81
C THR A 75 3.19 6.82 1.97
N HIS A 76 2.77 6.82 0.70
CA HIS A 76 2.98 7.87 -0.30
C HIS A 76 1.67 8.05 -1.09
N GLY A 77 0.76 8.86 -0.57
CA GLY A 77 -0.56 9.15 -1.13
C GLY A 77 -0.58 10.01 -2.40
N ASP A 78 0.56 10.19 -3.08
CA ASP A 78 0.64 10.87 -4.37
C ASP A 78 0.39 9.88 -5.52
N THR A 79 -0.45 10.25 -6.49
CA THR A 79 -0.76 9.39 -7.63
C THR A 79 0.48 9.03 -8.45
N LYS A 80 1.46 9.93 -8.56
CA LYS A 80 2.73 9.65 -9.24
C LYS A 80 3.52 8.54 -8.54
N ALA A 81 3.47 8.50 -7.20
CA ALA A 81 4.09 7.42 -6.45
C ALA A 81 3.37 6.10 -6.73
N VAL A 82 2.04 6.09 -6.68
CA VAL A 82 1.23 4.89 -6.98
C VAL A 82 1.52 4.34 -8.38
N ASP A 83 1.55 5.21 -9.39
CA ASP A 83 1.80 4.82 -10.77
C ASP A 83 3.25 4.33 -10.97
N ALA A 84 4.22 4.98 -10.32
CA ALA A 84 5.60 4.50 -10.31
C ALA A 84 5.69 3.07 -9.76
N TYR A 85 5.00 2.74 -8.66
CA TYR A 85 5.02 1.37 -8.12
C TYR A 85 4.39 0.35 -9.04
N ARG A 86 3.25 0.69 -9.66
CA ARG A 86 2.62 -0.20 -10.62
C ARG A 86 3.57 -0.47 -11.78
N TYR A 87 4.23 0.58 -12.28
CA TYR A 87 5.20 0.47 -13.35
C TYR A 87 6.42 -0.38 -12.96
N TYR A 88 7.10 -0.06 -11.86
CA TYR A 88 8.24 -0.84 -11.37
C TYR A 88 7.84 -2.28 -11.04
N GLY A 89 6.67 -2.49 -10.44
CA GLY A 89 6.13 -3.81 -10.14
C GLY A 89 5.92 -4.63 -11.41
N ALA A 90 5.33 -4.04 -12.46
CA ALA A 90 5.12 -4.69 -13.75
C ALA A 90 6.45 -5.09 -14.40
N LEU A 91 7.45 -4.20 -14.39
CA LEU A 91 8.78 -4.51 -14.92
C LEU A 91 9.42 -5.70 -14.21
N ILE A 92 9.41 -5.71 -12.87
CA ILE A 92 10.05 -6.77 -12.10
C ILE A 92 9.32 -8.10 -12.28
N ILE A 93 7.97 -8.11 -12.24
CA ILE A 93 7.19 -9.34 -12.46
C ILE A 93 7.38 -9.89 -13.88
N ALA A 94 7.47 -9.05 -14.89
CA ALA A 94 7.72 -9.50 -16.25
C ALA A 94 9.12 -10.13 -16.37
N VAL A 95 10.15 -9.55 -15.74
CA VAL A 95 11.49 -10.17 -15.63
C VAL A 95 11.43 -11.51 -14.90
N MET A 96 10.71 -11.61 -13.78
CA MET A 96 10.52 -12.87 -13.04
C MET A 96 9.83 -13.95 -13.89
N ASN A 97 9.03 -13.54 -14.86
CA ASN A 97 8.37 -14.41 -15.85
C ASN A 97 9.19 -14.61 -17.14
N ASN A 98 10.51 -14.42 -17.08
CA ASN A 98 11.45 -14.60 -18.20
C ASN A 98 11.24 -13.67 -19.40
N THR A 99 10.63 -12.50 -19.20
CA THR A 99 10.53 -11.47 -20.25
C THR A 99 11.90 -10.84 -20.47
N LYS A 100 12.31 -10.70 -21.74
CA LYS A 100 13.60 -10.10 -22.11
C LYS A 100 13.55 -8.57 -22.00
N LYS A 101 14.70 -7.96 -21.73
CA LYS A 101 14.84 -6.50 -21.60
C LYS A 101 14.30 -5.73 -22.81
N ASP A 102 14.59 -6.19 -24.02
CA ASP A 102 14.16 -5.53 -25.28
C ASP A 102 12.63 -5.54 -25.49
N THR A 103 11.90 -6.36 -24.72
CA THR A 103 10.43 -6.39 -24.71
C THR A 103 9.85 -5.49 -23.61
N LEU A 104 10.67 -5.15 -22.60
CA LEU A 104 10.28 -4.34 -21.44
C LEU A 104 10.49 -2.83 -21.67
N LEU A 105 11.50 -2.45 -22.45
CA LEU A 105 12.02 -1.09 -22.67
C LEU A 105 12.51 -0.94 -24.11
#